data_AF-C0D701-F1
#
_entry.id   AF-C0D701-F1
#
_cell.length_a   1.000
_cell.length_b   1.000
_cell.length_c   1.000
_cell.angle_alpha   90.00
_cell.angle_beta   90.00
_cell.angle_gamma   90.00
#
_symmetry.space_group_name_H-M   'P 1'
#
loop_
_entity.id
_entity.type
_entity.pdbx_description
1 polymer ?
#
loop_
_entity_poly.entity_id
_entity_poly.type
_entity_poly.pdbx_seq_one_letter_code
_entity_poly.pdbx_strand_id
1 'polypeptide(L)'
;MLTKKEVSAFLDRMEEQAFKTVKESYADAVKAEEQRIFELTKAPEIVEGMQQLMDELVKRNENLNEELKRSSGMKYCDDAYHGMNYYLSRIQSISDVVLECVMFESKKLGRLRSDYSETRRKITANYAAIRAELKNKSKAAQCVEYLREVGFNVSELEKPKCTELAVALDKRYLFIGIKEENR
;
A
#
# COMPACT_ATOMS: atom_id res chain seq x y z
N MET A 1 23.59 7.45 -23.36
CA MET A 1 24.41 6.36 -22.79
C MET A 1 23.91 6.03 -21.39
N LEU A 2 23.91 4.76 -21.02
CA LEU A 2 23.60 4.31 -19.66
C LEU A 2 24.70 4.76 -18.67
N THR A 3 24.29 5.24 -17.52
CA THR A 3 25.14 5.79 -16.45
C THR A 3 25.09 4.91 -15.21
N LYS A 4 26.13 4.97 -14.36
CA LYS A 4 26.12 4.26 -13.06
C LYS A 4 24.94 4.70 -12.18
N LYS A 5 24.49 5.95 -12.30
CA LYS A 5 23.33 6.47 -11.56
C LYS A 5 22.03 5.74 -11.94
N GLU A 6 21.85 5.42 -13.22
CA GLU A 6 20.68 4.67 -13.69
C GLU A 6 20.70 3.22 -13.23
N VAL A 7 21.89 2.59 -13.21
CA VAL A 7 22.05 1.23 -12.69
C VAL A 7 21.78 1.18 -11.19
N SER A 8 22.26 2.17 -10.42
CA SER A 8 21.93 2.29 -8.99
C SER A 8 20.43 2.50 -8.77
N ALA A 9 19.79 3.40 -9.53
CA ALA A 9 18.36 3.65 -9.41
C ALA A 9 17.51 2.43 -9.78
N PHE A 10 17.96 1.60 -10.72
CA PHE A 10 17.34 0.29 -10.99
C PHE A 10 17.43 -0.63 -9.77
N LEU A 11 18.62 -0.74 -9.16
CA LEU A 11 18.81 -1.57 -7.99
C LEU A 11 17.95 -1.12 -6.80
N ASP A 12 17.79 0.20 -6.60
CA ASP A 12 16.93 0.76 -5.55
C ASP A 12 15.46 0.37 -5.77
N ARG A 13 14.95 0.45 -7.00
CA ARG A 13 13.58 -0.01 -7.33
C ARG A 13 13.40 -1.50 -7.12
N MET A 14 14.40 -2.31 -7.47
CA MET A 14 14.34 -3.76 -7.26
C MET A 14 14.34 -4.12 -5.76
N GLU A 15 15.10 -3.38 -4.94
CA GLU A 15 15.07 -3.56 -3.48
C GLU A 15 13.70 -3.21 -2.90
N GLU A 16 13.12 -2.08 -3.32
CA GLU A 16 11.78 -1.66 -2.90
C GLU A 16 10.72 -2.70 -3.29
N GLN A 17 10.78 -3.22 -4.52
CA GLN A 17 9.87 -4.26 -4.99
C GLN A 17 10.04 -5.58 -4.21
N ALA A 18 11.27 -5.96 -3.86
CA ALA A 18 11.53 -7.12 -3.02
C ALA A 18 10.91 -6.95 -1.62
N PHE A 19 11.07 -5.78 -0.99
CA PHE A 19 10.43 -5.48 0.29
C PHE A 19 8.91 -5.50 0.21
N LYS A 20 8.34 -4.90 -0.83
CA LYS A 20 6.89 -4.87 -1.05
C LYS A 20 6.33 -6.29 -1.17
N THR A 21 6.95 -7.12 -2.02
CA THR A 21 6.54 -8.51 -2.26
C THR A 21 6.55 -9.33 -0.97
N VAL A 22 7.63 -9.21 -0.18
CA VAL A 22 7.76 -9.94 1.10
C VAL A 22 6.77 -9.43 2.15
N LYS A 23 6.48 -8.11 2.18
CA LYS A 23 5.47 -7.53 3.07
C LYS A 23 4.07 -8.01 2.72
N GLU A 24 3.72 -8.03 1.43
CA GLU A 24 2.41 -8.50 0.95
C GLU A 24 2.22 -9.98 1.26
N SER A 25 3.20 -10.84 0.92
CA SER A 25 3.14 -12.26 1.23
C SER A 25 3.04 -12.55 2.73
N TYR A 26 3.75 -11.79 3.57
CA TYR A 26 3.62 -11.90 5.03
C TYR A 26 2.21 -11.48 5.51
N ALA A 27 1.69 -10.35 5.01
CA ALA A 27 0.36 -9.88 5.38
C ALA A 27 -0.75 -10.89 4.99
N ASP A 28 -0.66 -11.46 3.79
CA ASP A 28 -1.59 -12.49 3.31
C ASP A 28 -1.53 -13.75 4.18
N ALA A 29 -0.31 -14.20 4.54
CA ALA A 29 -0.12 -15.36 5.38
C ALA A 29 -0.61 -15.14 6.83
N VAL A 30 -0.44 -13.94 7.37
CA VAL A 30 -0.99 -13.54 8.69
C VAL A 30 -2.50 -13.56 8.64
N LYS A 31 -3.11 -12.86 7.67
CA LYS A 31 -4.56 -12.80 7.51
C LYS A 31 -5.19 -14.20 7.37
N ALA A 32 -4.57 -15.07 6.58
CA ALA A 32 -5.03 -16.45 6.42
C ALA A 32 -4.95 -17.26 7.74
N GLU A 33 -3.92 -17.04 8.54
CA GLU A 33 -3.77 -17.72 9.83
C GLU A 33 -4.73 -17.16 10.90
N GLU A 34 -4.95 -15.85 10.94
CA GLU A 34 -5.94 -15.20 11.80
C GLU A 34 -7.35 -15.69 11.49
N GLN A 35 -7.72 -15.73 10.20
CA GLN A 35 -9.00 -16.28 9.74
C GLN A 35 -9.15 -17.75 10.15
N ARG A 36 -8.11 -18.57 9.96
CA ARG A 36 -8.11 -19.98 10.39
C ARG A 36 -8.33 -20.12 11.89
N ILE A 37 -7.69 -19.28 12.71
CA ILE A 37 -7.88 -19.30 14.17
C ILE A 37 -9.33 -18.92 14.50
N PHE A 38 -9.85 -17.87 13.89
CA PHE A 38 -11.21 -17.40 14.07
C PHE A 38 -12.23 -18.51 13.77
N GLU A 39 -12.12 -19.15 12.60
CA GLU A 39 -13.01 -20.22 12.13
C GLU A 39 -12.98 -21.50 12.98
N LEU A 40 -11.89 -21.75 13.71
CA LEU A 40 -11.77 -22.93 14.59
C LEU A 40 -12.44 -22.78 15.95
N THR A 41 -13.03 -21.62 16.22
CA THR A 41 -13.71 -21.33 17.48
C THR A 41 -15.22 -21.21 17.27
N LYS A 42 -15.96 -20.93 18.35
CA LYS A 42 -17.37 -20.51 18.28
C LYS A 42 -17.55 -19.03 17.94
N ALA A 43 -16.46 -18.29 17.73
CA ALA A 43 -16.54 -16.86 17.42
C ALA A 43 -17.37 -16.55 16.16
N PRO A 44 -17.32 -17.33 15.05
CA PRO A 44 -18.15 -17.06 13.88
C PRO A 44 -19.65 -17.09 14.21
N GLU A 45 -20.12 -18.10 14.94
CA GLU A 45 -21.54 -18.23 15.36
C GLU A 45 -21.96 -17.06 16.26
N ILE A 46 -21.10 -16.64 17.19
CA ILE A 46 -21.37 -15.51 18.08
C ILE A 46 -21.44 -14.21 17.28
N VAL A 47 -20.50 -13.99 16.36
CA VAL A 47 -20.44 -12.81 15.49
C VAL A 47 -21.65 -12.74 14.55
N GLU A 48 -22.10 -13.87 14.02
CA GLU A 48 -23.32 -13.95 13.22
C GLU A 48 -24.55 -13.53 14.05
N GLY A 49 -24.67 -14.02 15.29
CA GLY A 49 -25.73 -13.59 16.20
C GLY A 49 -25.67 -12.09 16.52
N MET A 50 -24.46 -11.53 16.69
CA MET A 50 -24.27 -10.09 16.88
C MET A 50 -24.68 -9.29 15.64
N GLN A 51 -24.37 -9.78 14.43
CA GLN A 51 -24.76 -9.14 13.18
C GLN A 51 -26.28 -9.08 13.04
N GLN A 52 -26.98 -10.16 13.33
CA GLN A 52 -28.46 -10.20 13.26
C GLN A 52 -29.10 -9.16 14.19
N LEU A 53 -28.58 -9.03 15.42
CA LEU A 53 -29.05 -8.01 16.37
C LEU A 53 -28.74 -6.59 15.89
N MET A 54 -27.58 -6.39 15.26
CA MET A 54 -27.22 -5.09 14.67
C MET A 54 -28.16 -4.72 13.52
N ASP A 55 -28.44 -5.66 12.61
CA ASP A 55 -29.35 -5.45 11.49
C ASP A 55 -30.77 -5.12 11.98
N GLU A 56 -31.24 -5.79 13.03
CA GLU A 56 -32.52 -5.47 13.66
C GLU A 56 -32.52 -4.06 14.27
N LEU A 57 -31.44 -3.68 14.96
CA LEU A 57 -31.29 -2.35 15.54
C LEU A 57 -31.29 -1.26 14.46
N VAL A 58 -30.56 -1.46 13.36
CA VAL A 58 -30.54 -0.56 12.20
C VAL A 58 -31.97 -0.34 11.69
N LYS A 59 -32.70 -1.43 11.45
CA LYS A 59 -34.09 -1.38 10.96
C LYS A 59 -35.03 -0.66 11.94
N ARG A 60 -34.93 -0.94 13.25
CA ARG A 60 -35.76 -0.26 14.26
C ARG A 60 -35.46 1.23 14.34
N ASN A 61 -34.19 1.60 14.21
CA ASN A 61 -33.77 2.99 14.18
C ASN A 61 -34.26 3.71 12.92
N GLU A 62 -34.24 3.07 11.74
CA GLU A 62 -34.87 3.60 10.52
C GLU A 62 -36.35 3.91 10.73
N ASN A 63 -37.11 2.97 11.31
CA ASN A 63 -38.53 3.18 11.63
C ASN A 63 -38.74 4.34 12.60
N LEU A 64 -37.92 4.46 13.65
CA LEU A 64 -37.98 5.59 14.59
C LEU A 64 -37.71 6.91 13.88
N ASN A 65 -36.75 6.96 12.96
CA ASN A 65 -36.47 8.18 12.20
C ASN A 65 -37.65 8.60 11.33
N GLU A 66 -38.35 7.65 10.71
CA GLU A 66 -39.56 7.97 9.96
C GLU A 66 -40.64 8.58 10.85
N GLU A 67 -40.82 8.04 12.06
CA GLU A 67 -41.79 8.57 13.02
C GLU A 67 -41.40 9.97 13.51
N LEU A 68 -40.12 10.20 13.83
CA LEU A 68 -39.62 11.51 14.23
C LEU A 68 -39.75 12.55 13.11
N LYS A 69 -39.62 12.16 11.84
CA LYS A 69 -39.89 13.06 10.70
C LYS A 69 -41.36 13.45 10.59
N ARG A 70 -42.28 12.60 11.05
CA ARG A 70 -43.74 12.83 11.02
C ARG A 70 -44.24 13.56 12.27
N SER A 71 -43.50 13.50 13.37
CA SER A 71 -43.85 14.13 14.64
C SER A 71 -43.44 15.61 14.68
N SER A 72 -44.37 16.48 15.08
CA SER A 72 -44.08 17.90 15.36
C SER A 72 -43.56 18.14 16.80
N GLY A 73 -43.65 17.13 17.67
CA GLY A 73 -43.33 17.25 19.11
C GLY A 73 -42.03 16.56 19.53
N MET A 74 -41.37 15.83 18.63
CA MET A 74 -40.16 15.06 18.94
C MET A 74 -39.17 15.15 17.80
N LYS A 75 -37.91 15.45 18.11
CA LYS A 75 -36.79 15.42 17.16
C LYS A 75 -35.51 14.99 17.87
N TYR A 76 -34.51 14.56 17.10
CA TYR A 76 -33.16 14.42 17.64
C TYR A 76 -32.61 15.78 18.10
N CYS A 77 -31.75 15.76 19.10
CA CYS A 77 -31.01 16.94 19.54
C CYS A 77 -29.92 17.26 18.51
N ASP A 78 -30.00 18.43 17.89
CA ASP A 78 -29.10 18.84 16.80
C ASP A 78 -27.66 19.10 17.27
N ASP A 79 -27.47 19.54 18.52
CA ASP A 79 -26.17 20.06 19.00
C ASP A 79 -25.27 19.02 19.69
N ALA A 80 -25.80 17.85 20.06
CA ALA A 80 -25.05 16.87 20.85
C ALA A 80 -24.58 15.64 20.05
N TYR A 81 -25.17 15.33 18.89
CA TYR A 81 -25.02 14.01 18.30
C TYR A 81 -25.22 14.05 16.78
N HIS A 82 -24.18 13.66 16.04
CA HIS A 82 -24.42 12.81 14.87
C HIS A 82 -25.32 11.65 15.33
N GLY A 83 -26.62 11.67 15.03
CA GLY A 83 -27.63 10.77 15.62
C GLY A 83 -27.29 9.28 15.47
N MET A 84 -28.06 8.39 16.11
CA MET A 84 -27.83 6.93 16.04
C MET A 84 -27.60 6.42 14.60
N ASN A 85 -28.26 7.03 13.61
CA ASN A 85 -27.99 6.82 12.18
C ASN A 85 -26.53 6.87 11.76
N TYR A 86 -25.80 7.87 12.24
CA TYR A 86 -24.40 8.04 11.89
C TYR A 86 -23.53 6.94 12.49
N TYR A 87 -23.79 6.55 13.74
CA TYR A 87 -23.02 5.51 14.40
C TYR A 87 -23.33 4.13 13.80
N LEU A 88 -24.61 3.87 13.52
CA LEU A 88 -25.05 2.61 12.92
C LEU A 88 -24.57 2.46 11.47
N SER A 89 -24.57 3.55 10.67
CA SER A 89 -24.09 3.49 9.28
C SER A 89 -22.59 3.23 9.15
N ARG A 90 -21.83 3.42 10.24
CA ARG A 90 -20.38 3.12 10.29
C ARG A 90 -20.07 1.67 10.61
N ILE A 91 -21.05 0.88 11.05
CA ILE A 91 -20.90 -0.54 11.35
C ILE A 91 -21.49 -1.33 10.18
N GLN A 92 -20.70 -1.53 9.12
CA GLN A 92 -21.15 -2.27 7.94
C GLN A 92 -21.07 -3.79 8.11
N SER A 93 -20.10 -4.27 8.90
CA SER A 93 -19.85 -5.70 9.13
C SER A 93 -19.28 -5.87 10.53
N ILE A 94 -20.02 -6.55 11.41
CA ILE A 94 -19.54 -6.91 12.75
C ILE A 94 -18.34 -7.85 12.64
N SER A 95 -18.34 -8.74 11.65
CA SER A 95 -17.21 -9.64 11.42
C SER A 95 -15.93 -8.89 11.12
N ASP A 96 -15.97 -7.87 10.26
CA ASP A 96 -14.78 -7.08 9.93
C ASP A 96 -14.29 -6.29 11.14
N VAL A 97 -15.21 -5.66 11.88
CA VAL A 97 -14.87 -4.92 13.12
C VAL A 97 -14.20 -5.85 14.14
N VAL A 98 -14.73 -7.05 14.33
CA VAL A 98 -14.17 -8.03 15.26
C VAL A 98 -12.79 -8.50 14.79
N LEU A 99 -12.64 -8.86 13.52
CA LEU A 99 -11.35 -9.30 12.98
C LEU A 99 -10.28 -8.20 13.07
N GLU A 100 -10.65 -6.92 12.92
CA GLU A 100 -9.72 -5.79 13.08
C GLU A 100 -9.33 -5.49 14.54
N CYS A 101 -10.21 -5.82 15.49
CA CYS A 101 -10.03 -5.46 16.90
C CYS A 101 -9.51 -6.61 17.78
N VAL A 102 -9.59 -7.85 17.31
CA VAL A 102 -9.11 -9.03 18.04
C VAL A 102 -7.61 -9.23 17.82
N MET A 103 -6.88 -9.44 18.92
CA MET A 103 -5.49 -9.85 18.86
C MET A 103 -5.39 -11.37 18.75
N PHE A 104 -4.77 -11.85 17.67
CA PHE A 104 -4.53 -13.27 17.45
C PHE A 104 -3.12 -13.65 17.88
N GLU A 105 -3.00 -14.75 18.63
CA GLU A 105 -1.72 -15.32 19.02
C GLU A 105 -1.64 -16.80 18.65
N SER A 106 -0.57 -17.17 17.94
CA SER A 106 -0.27 -18.57 17.67
C SER A 106 1.23 -18.77 17.44
N LYS A 107 1.70 -20.01 17.65
CA LYS A 107 3.09 -20.38 17.32
C LYS A 107 3.41 -20.10 15.85
N LYS A 108 2.43 -20.25 14.95
CA LYS A 108 2.60 -20.00 13.51
C LYS A 108 2.71 -18.50 13.22
N LEU A 109 1.89 -17.65 13.84
CA LEU A 109 2.03 -16.18 13.74
C LEU A 109 3.40 -15.70 14.24
N GLY A 110 3.88 -16.28 15.35
CA GLY A 110 5.24 -16.02 15.85
C GLY A 110 6.33 -16.38 14.84
N ARG A 111 6.23 -17.55 14.19
CA ARG A 111 7.16 -17.97 13.13
C ARG A 111 7.10 -17.06 11.91
N LEU A 112 5.90 -16.75 11.40
CA LEU A 112 5.72 -15.83 10.27
C LEU A 112 6.41 -14.47 10.53
N ARG A 113 6.27 -13.93 11.73
CA ARG A 113 6.93 -12.66 12.13
C ARG A 113 8.46 -12.78 12.13
N SER A 114 8.98 -13.88 12.67
CA SER A 114 10.41 -14.17 12.67
C SER A 114 10.97 -14.31 11.26
N ASP A 115 10.32 -15.12 10.43
CA ASP A 115 10.73 -15.39 9.04
C ASP A 115 10.68 -14.11 8.20
N TYR A 116 9.66 -13.27 8.38
CA TYR A 116 9.56 -11.96 7.74
C TYR A 116 10.71 -11.04 8.15
N SER A 117 11.02 -10.96 9.45
CA SER A 117 12.13 -10.15 9.96
C SER A 117 13.47 -10.61 9.39
N GLU A 118 13.72 -11.93 9.41
CA GLU A 118 14.94 -12.53 8.88
C GLU A 118 15.07 -12.31 7.37
N THR A 119 13.98 -12.51 6.62
CA THR A 119 13.95 -12.28 5.17
C THR A 119 14.26 -10.83 4.83
N ARG A 120 13.68 -9.86 5.55
CA ARG A 120 13.99 -8.44 5.37
C ARG A 120 15.46 -8.14 5.63
N ARG A 121 16.04 -8.69 6.70
CA ARG A 121 17.46 -8.53 7.00
C ARG A 121 18.34 -9.09 5.89
N LYS A 122 17.99 -10.25 5.34
CA LYS A 122 18.69 -10.87 4.20
C LYS A 122 18.60 -10.02 2.94
N ILE A 123 17.43 -9.44 2.64
CA ILE A 123 17.27 -8.49 1.52
C ILE A 123 18.22 -7.30 1.70
N THR A 124 18.17 -6.61 2.84
CA THR A 124 19.05 -5.45 3.10
C THR A 124 20.53 -5.82 2.93
N ALA A 125 20.96 -6.94 3.52
CA ALA A 125 22.35 -7.38 3.46
C ALA A 125 22.79 -7.67 2.02
N ASN A 126 21.97 -8.39 1.25
CA ASN A 126 22.29 -8.75 -0.13
C ASN A 126 22.37 -7.52 -1.03
N TYR A 127 21.39 -6.61 -0.95
CA TYR A 127 21.40 -5.39 -1.75
C TYR A 127 22.54 -4.44 -1.36
N ALA A 128 22.93 -4.38 -0.07
CA ALA A 128 24.12 -3.65 0.37
C ALA A 128 25.41 -4.23 -0.23
N ALA A 129 25.56 -5.56 -0.25
CA ALA A 129 26.70 -6.23 -0.85
C ALA A 129 26.77 -5.96 -2.37
N ILE A 130 25.65 -6.07 -3.08
CA ILE A 130 25.58 -5.75 -4.51
C ILE A 130 25.97 -4.29 -4.76
N ARG A 131 25.46 -3.34 -3.97
CA ARG A 131 25.84 -1.92 -4.08
C ARG A 131 27.34 -1.70 -3.87
N ALA A 132 27.97 -2.42 -2.95
CA ALA A 132 29.42 -2.33 -2.74
C ALA A 132 30.19 -2.79 -3.98
N GLU A 133 29.80 -3.91 -4.58
CA GLU A 133 30.41 -4.40 -5.83
C GLU A 133 30.20 -3.44 -7.01
N LEU A 134 29.02 -2.82 -7.12
CA LEU A 134 28.77 -1.80 -8.15
C LEU A 134 29.61 -0.54 -7.97
N LYS A 135 29.97 -0.17 -6.74
CA LYS A 135 30.87 0.96 -6.47
C LYS A 135 32.28 0.68 -7.02
N ASN A 136 32.76 -0.55 -6.85
CA ASN A 136 34.10 -0.96 -7.27
C ASN A 136 34.28 -1.02 -8.80
N LYS A 137 33.19 -1.10 -9.57
CA LYS A 137 33.25 -1.17 -11.04
C LYS A 137 33.34 0.22 -11.67
N SER A 138 34.23 0.42 -12.64
CA SER A 138 34.48 1.75 -13.23
C SER A 138 33.44 2.17 -14.26
N LYS A 139 32.86 1.22 -15.01
CA LYS A 139 31.95 1.50 -16.14
C LYS A 139 30.54 0.96 -15.89
N ALA A 140 29.51 1.66 -16.37
CA ALA A 140 28.12 1.22 -16.27
C ALA A 140 27.86 -0.15 -16.93
N ALA A 141 28.52 -0.43 -18.06
CA ALA A 141 28.43 -1.74 -18.72
C ALA A 141 28.89 -2.88 -17.80
N GLN A 142 29.99 -2.71 -17.05
CA GLN A 142 30.47 -3.71 -16.10
C GLN A 142 29.48 -3.93 -14.95
N CYS A 143 28.77 -2.88 -14.54
CA CYS A 143 27.70 -2.98 -13.55
C CYS A 143 26.52 -3.81 -14.06
N VAL A 144 26.12 -3.62 -15.32
CA VAL A 144 25.03 -4.38 -15.95
C VAL A 144 25.39 -5.86 -16.09
N GLU A 145 26.60 -6.17 -16.56
CA GLU A 145 27.08 -7.56 -16.66
C GLU A 145 27.03 -8.26 -15.31
N TYR A 146 27.52 -7.60 -14.25
CA TYR A 146 27.48 -8.15 -12.90
C TYR A 146 26.06 -8.39 -12.38
N LEU A 147 25.13 -7.44 -12.61
CA LEU A 147 23.73 -7.64 -12.22
C LEU A 147 23.12 -8.85 -12.96
N ARG A 148 23.49 -9.08 -14.22
CA ARG A 148 23.06 -10.26 -14.98
C ARG A 148 23.62 -11.55 -14.41
N GLU A 149 24.91 -11.57 -14.04
CA GLU A 149 25.56 -12.72 -13.38
C GLU A 149 24.90 -13.08 -12.04
N VAL A 150 24.49 -12.07 -11.27
CA VAL A 150 23.75 -12.24 -10.00
C VAL A 150 22.30 -12.67 -10.23
N GLY A 151 21.80 -12.64 -11.48
CA GLY A 151 20.48 -13.13 -11.86
C GLY A 151 19.39 -12.06 -11.97
N PHE A 152 19.75 -10.77 -11.99
CA PHE A 152 18.77 -9.71 -12.27
C PHE A 152 18.38 -9.72 -13.75
N ASN A 153 17.09 -9.50 -14.02
CA ASN A 153 16.64 -9.18 -15.36
C ASN A 153 16.98 -7.71 -15.69
N VAL A 154 18.03 -7.51 -16.47
CA VAL A 154 18.56 -6.18 -16.84
C VAL A 154 17.98 -5.64 -18.15
N SER A 155 16.95 -6.28 -18.73
CA SER A 155 16.35 -5.86 -20.01
C SER A 155 15.90 -4.39 -20.00
N GLU A 156 15.49 -3.85 -18.84
CA GLU A 156 15.11 -2.43 -18.69
C GLU A 156 16.29 -1.46 -18.83
N LEU A 157 17.50 -1.91 -18.47
CA LEU A 157 18.74 -1.12 -18.57
C LEU A 157 19.32 -1.15 -19.99
N GLU A 158 18.94 -2.16 -20.78
CA GLU A 158 19.42 -2.38 -22.16
C GLU A 158 18.55 -1.71 -23.22
N LYS A 159 17.33 -1.28 -22.86
CA LYS A 159 16.49 -0.50 -23.78
C LYS A 159 17.19 0.82 -24.11
N PRO A 160 17.40 1.17 -25.39
CA PRO A 160 17.88 2.50 -25.74
C PRO A 160 16.87 3.51 -25.17
N LYS A 161 17.36 4.47 -24.39
CA LYS A 161 16.59 5.65 -23.97
C LYS A 161 16.14 6.43 -25.21
N CYS A 162 15.04 6.01 -25.84
CA CYS A 162 14.34 6.80 -26.83
C CYS A 162 13.37 7.71 -26.08
N THR A 163 13.93 8.74 -25.43
CA THR A 163 13.21 9.94 -25.00
C THR A 163 14.17 11.13 -25.09
N GLU A 164 14.75 11.34 -26.26
CA GLU A 164 14.79 12.71 -26.76
C GLU A 164 13.34 13.07 -27.09
N LEU A 165 12.64 13.71 -26.16
CA LEU A 165 11.60 14.64 -26.54
C LEU A 165 12.32 15.77 -27.27
N ALA A 166 12.64 15.54 -28.55
CA ALA A 166 12.90 16.59 -29.51
C ALA A 166 11.57 17.33 -29.71
N VAL A 167 11.17 18.10 -28.70
CA VAL A 167 10.23 19.19 -28.91
C VAL A 167 10.96 20.11 -29.86
N ALA A 168 10.51 20.15 -31.11
CA ALA A 168 10.90 21.20 -32.05
C ALA A 168 10.49 22.53 -31.40
N LEU A 169 11.40 23.12 -30.63
CA LEU A 169 11.24 24.44 -30.04
C LEU A 169 11.06 25.41 -31.22
N ASP A 170 9.85 25.93 -31.40
CA ASP A 170 9.59 26.98 -32.37
C ASP A 170 10.35 28.23 -31.91
N LYS A 171 11.51 28.46 -32.55
CA LYS A 171 12.44 29.55 -32.22
C LYS A 171 11.82 30.94 -32.45
N ARG A 172 10.65 31.05 -33.10
CA ARG A 172 9.93 32.32 -33.29
C ARG A 172 9.50 32.99 -31.98
N TYR A 173 9.37 32.23 -30.89
CA TYR A 173 8.92 32.75 -29.59
C TYR A 173 10.01 32.77 -28.51
N LEU A 174 11.26 32.40 -28.85
CA LEU A 174 12.38 32.40 -27.90
C LEU A 174 13.00 33.79 -27.68
N PHE A 175 12.74 34.74 -28.58
CA PHE A 175 13.26 36.12 -28.49
C PHE A 175 12.15 37.13 -28.80
N ILE A 176 11.30 37.40 -27.80
CA ILE A 176 10.43 38.58 -27.80
C ILE A 176 11.06 39.59 -26.85
N GLY A 177 11.65 40.65 -27.41
CA GLY A 177 11.96 41.88 -26.70
C GLY A 177 13.39 42.03 -26.15
N ILE A 178 14.35 42.30 -27.04
CA ILE A 178 15.38 43.29 -26.73
C ILE A 178 15.22 44.41 -27.75
N LYS A 179 14.58 45.50 -27.32
CA LYS A 179 14.69 46.79 -28.00
C LYS A 179 16.11 47.30 -27.76
N GLU A 180 16.88 47.48 -28.82
CA GLU A 180 17.93 48.50 -28.83
C GLU A 180 17.39 49.69 -29.61
N GLU A 181 16.93 50.70 -28.88
CA GLU A 181 16.95 52.08 -29.34
C GLU A 181 18.43 52.45 -29.57
N ASN A 182 18.78 52.87 -30.79
CA ASN A 182 19.80 53.88 -31.05
C ASN A 182 19.85 54.19 -32.56
N ARG A 183 19.17 55.27 -32.95
CA ARG A 183 19.65 56.21 -33.96
C ARG A 183 18.95 57.56 -33.82
#